data_AF-A0A1G9YTP8-F1
#
_entry.id   AF-A0A1G9YTP8-F1
#
_cell.length_a   1.000
_cell.length_b   1.000
_cell.length_c   1.000
_cell.angle_alpha   90.00
_cell.angle_beta   90.00
_cell.angle_gamma   90.00
#
_symmetry.space_group_name_H-M   'P 1'
#
loop_
_entity.id
_entity.type
_entity.pdbx_description
1 polymer ?
#
loop_
_entity_poly.entity_id
_entity_poly.type
_entity_poly.pdbx_seq_one_letter_code
_entity_poly.pdbx_strand_id
1 'polypeptide(L)' 'MSADAPPARRPRARLLAATLVAVAALTLTACEDGQGLRDEGPSTPTSPTATTPPKSDRP' A
#
# COMPACT_ATOMS: atom_id res chain seq x y z
N MET A 1 -34.95 45.77 3.76
CA MET A 1 -35.36 44.38 4.09
C MET A 1 -34.38 43.45 3.40
N SER A 2 -33.39 42.94 4.11
CA SER A 2 -32.44 41.96 3.57
C SER A 2 -33.07 40.58 3.71
N ALA A 3 -33.37 39.93 2.58
CA ALA A 3 -33.82 38.56 2.57
C ALA A 3 -32.60 37.64 2.65
N ASP A 4 -32.36 37.06 3.83
CA ASP A 4 -31.51 35.89 3.98
C ASP A 4 -32.27 34.70 3.34
N ALA A 5 -31.95 34.40 2.09
CA ALA A 5 -32.54 33.27 1.40
C ALA A 5 -32.01 31.99 2.08
N PRO A 6 -32.87 31.11 2.62
CA PRO A 6 -32.39 29.89 3.24
C PRO A 6 -31.64 29.07 2.19
N PRO A 7 -30.49 28.47 2.54
CA PRO A 7 -29.71 27.69 1.58
C PRO A 7 -30.60 26.59 1.04
N ALA A 8 -30.92 26.66 -0.25
CA ALA A 8 -31.65 25.63 -0.97
C ALA A 8 -30.95 24.31 -0.67
N ARG A 9 -31.59 23.43 0.11
CA ARG A 9 -30.99 22.15 0.49
C ARG A 9 -30.84 21.37 -0.80
N ARG A 10 -29.61 21.26 -1.30
CA ARG A 10 -29.29 20.49 -2.51
C ARG A 10 -29.01 19.04 -2.06
N PRO A 11 -29.99 18.13 -2.08
CA PRO A 11 -29.79 16.75 -1.64
C PRO A 11 -28.66 16.07 -2.41
N ARG A 12 -28.50 16.44 -3.70
CA ARG A 12 -27.41 15.99 -4.56
C ARG A 12 -26.03 16.38 -4.02
N ALA A 13 -25.86 17.59 -3.50
CA ALA A 13 -24.58 18.04 -2.93
C ALA A 13 -24.25 17.30 -1.62
N ARG A 14 -25.27 17.01 -0.80
CA ARG A 14 -25.09 16.18 0.41
C ARG A 14 -24.70 14.74 0.07
N LEU A 15 -25.31 14.16 -0.96
CA LEU A 15 -24.98 12.81 -1.42
C LEU A 15 -23.53 12.74 -1.92
N LEU A 16 -23.12 13.71 -2.74
CA LEU A 16 -21.74 13.81 -3.25
C LEU A 16 -20.72 13.98 -2.13
N ALA A 17 -21.01 14.85 -1.14
CA ALA A 17 -20.16 15.02 0.02
C ALA A 17 -20.03 13.71 0.82
N ALA A 18 -21.13 13.00 1.06
CA ALA A 18 -21.12 11.72 1.76
C ALA A 18 -20.32 10.65 1.00
N THR A 19 -20.46 10.58 -0.32
CA THR A 19 -19.67 9.63 -1.14
C THR A 19 -18.18 9.95 -1.11
N LEU A 20 -17.81 11.23 -1.17
CA LEU A 20 -16.40 11.65 -1.09
C LEU A 20 -15.78 11.30 0.26
N VAL A 21 -16.51 11.52 1.36
CA VAL A 21 -16.05 11.16 2.71
C VAL A 21 -15.88 9.65 2.83
N ALA A 22 -16.83 8.85 2.32
CA ALA A 22 -16.72 7.40 2.33
C ALA A 22 -15.49 6.91 1.55
N VAL A 23 -15.28 7.42 0.33
CA VAL A 23 -14.09 7.05 -0.48
C VAL A 23 -12.80 7.43 0.23
N ALA A 24 -12.69 8.64 0.77
CA ALA A 24 -11.50 9.08 1.50
C ALA A 24 -11.19 8.19 2.71
N ALA A 25 -12.23 7.80 3.47
CA ALA A 25 -12.09 6.88 4.58
C ALA A 25 -11.60 5.50 4.12
N LEU A 26 -12.21 4.91 3.08
CA LEU A 26 -11.77 3.63 2.53
C LEU A 26 -10.32 3.66 2.03
N THR A 27 -9.91 4.73 1.35
CA THR A 27 -8.52 4.87 0.89
C THR A 27 -7.55 5.00 2.05
N LEU A 28 -7.91 5.74 3.11
CA LEU A 28 -7.06 5.88 4.28
C LEU A 28 -6.97 4.56 5.05
N THR A 29 -8.06 3.81 5.19
CA THR A 29 -8.05 2.49 5.84
C THR A 29 -7.34 1.43 5.04
N ALA A 30 -7.36 1.52 3.70
CA ALA A 30 -6.63 0.60 2.83
C ALA A 30 -5.14 0.95 2.73
N CYS A 31 -4.78 2.24 2.86
CA CYS A 31 -3.39 2.64 3.04
C CYS A 31 -2.85 2.28 4.43
N GLU A 32 -3.72 2.31 5.44
CA GLU A 32 -3.47 1.76 6.79
C GLU A 32 -3.70 0.24 6.86
N ASP A 33 -3.75 -0.47 5.71
CA ASP A 33 -3.61 -1.93 5.69
C ASP A 33 -2.13 -2.25 5.96
N GLY A 34 -1.76 -2.05 7.22
CA GLY A 34 -0.46 -2.31 7.80
C GLY A 34 -0.20 -3.80 7.89
N GLN A 35 -0.18 -4.48 6.73
CA GLN A 35 0.50 -5.75 6.58
C GLN A 35 1.98 -5.44 6.74
N GLY A 36 2.43 -5.35 7.99
CA GLY A 36 3.84 -5.14 8.30
C GLY A 36 4.69 -6.09 7.47
N LEU A 37 5.81 -5.57 6.94
CA LEU A 37 6.79 -6.34 6.18
C LEU A 37 6.98 -7.69 6.87
N ARG A 38 6.64 -8.78 6.17
CA ARG A 38 7.00 -10.10 6.64
C ARG A 38 8.51 -10.18 6.59
N ASP A 39 9.10 -10.39 7.77
CA ASP A 39 10.52 -10.71 7.86
C ASP A 39 10.70 -12.10 7.28
N GLU A 40 11.04 -12.15 5.98
CA GLU A 40 11.36 -13.39 5.27
C GLU A 40 12.72 -13.97 5.71
N GLY A 41 13.36 -13.35 6.71
CA GLY A 41 14.67 -13.73 7.21
C GLY A 41 15.79 -13.49 6.19
N PRO A 42 17.06 -13.60 6.61
CA PRO A 42 18.17 -13.45 5.69
C PRO A 42 18.13 -14.53 4.60
N SER A 43 17.99 -14.10 3.34
CA SER A 43 18.20 -14.98 2.18
C SER A 43 19.59 -15.60 2.28
N THR A 44 19.69 -16.89 2.58
CA THR A 44 20.95 -17.61 2.43
C THR A 44 21.19 -17.76 0.94
N PRO A 45 22.19 -17.09 0.33
CA PRO A 45 22.59 -17.46 -1.00
C PRO A 45 23.16 -18.88 -0.89
N THR A 46 22.43 -19.87 -1.40
CA THR A 46 23.01 -21.17 -1.73
C THR A 46 23.95 -20.91 -2.90
N SER A 47 25.14 -20.39 -2.60
CA SER A 47 26.21 -20.30 -3.57
C SER A 47 26.56 -21.75 -3.89
N PRO A 48 26.39 -22.21 -5.14
CA PRO A 48 26.92 -23.52 -5.51
C PRO A 48 28.43 -23.42 -5.27
N THR A 49 28.94 -24.13 -4.26
CA THR A 49 30.36 -24.37 -4.13
C THR A 49 30.79 -25.04 -5.43
N ALA A 50 31.34 -24.26 -6.36
CA ALA A 50 32.07 -24.81 -7.48
C ALA A 50 33.27 -25.52 -6.87
N THR A 51 33.13 -26.83 -6.67
CA THR A 51 34.25 -27.72 -6.39
C THR A 51 35.16 -27.65 -7.60
N THR A 52 36.13 -26.73 -7.57
CA THR A 52 37.24 -26.73 -8.53
C THR A 52 37.93 -28.08 -8.38
N PRO A 53 37.95 -28.94 -9.40
CA PRO A 53 38.64 -30.22 -9.31
C PRO A 53 40.11 -29.95 -9.00
N PRO A 54 40.77 -30.76 -8.15
CA PRO A 54 42.17 -30.57 -7.85
C PRO A 54 42.95 -30.61 -9.15
N LYS A 55 43.72 -29.54 -9.42
CA LYS A 55 44.67 -29.52 -10.53
C LYS A 55 45.66 -30.63 -10.23
N SER A 56 45.56 -31.71 -10.99
CA SER A 56 46.50 -32.83 -10.94
C SER A 56 47.85 -32.29 -11.40
N ASP A 57 48.63 -31.78 -10.45
CA ASP A 57 50.05 -31.51 -10.66
C ASP A 57 50.73 -32.88 -10.72
N ARG A 58 51.00 -33.34 -11.93
CA ARG A 58 51.77 -34.56 -12.17
C ARG A 58 53.14 -34.16 -12.73
N PRO A 59 54.24 -34.59 -12.09
CA PRO A 59 55.61 -34.26 -12.50
C PRO A 59 55.99 -34.88 -13.84
#